data_AF-A0A498LDB3-F1
#
_entry.id   AF-A0A498LDB3-F1
#
_cell.length_a   1.000
_cell.length_b   1.000
_cell.length_c   1.000
_cell.angle_alpha   90.00
_cell.angle_beta   90.00
_cell.angle_gamma   90.00
#
_symmetry.space_group_name_H-M   'P 1'
#
loop_
_entity.id
_entity.type
_entity.pdbx_description
1 polymer ?
#
loop_
_entity_poly.entity_id
_entity_poly.type
_entity_poly.pdbx_seq_one_letter_code
_entity_poly.pdbx_strand_id
1 'polypeptide(L)'
;MMEKNPWWRLDLLDNYYISTVTITNRADCCSERINGAEIRIGNSLENNGNNNPICAVITSIPAGASYSYSCPDMEGRYVNVVIPRETGILTLCEVEVYGSLPVRKNFVRMKFVSSADLSDPENDNLLYQLQSALQLRGITDIKLSWTKPPQQEVEQAITEEVTFTEEATEEDTSPLKGNLAIGRNAIQSSTHLGWEAGKAIDGIKNNWAQCSSTGYATNPFWRLDLVNIYRVHRVVVTNRIDCCPEHINGAVIRVGNSLENNGSNNSM
;
A
#
# COMPACT_ATOMS: atom_id res chain seq x y z
N MET A 1 34.88 15.45 -3.05
CA MET A 1 34.30 16.51 -2.21
C MET A 1 33.56 15.81 -1.08
N MET A 2 33.77 16.18 0.18
CA MET A 2 33.07 15.56 1.32
C MET A 2 31.70 16.21 1.47
N GLU A 3 30.68 15.42 1.76
CA GLU A 3 29.29 15.87 1.90
C GLU A 3 28.92 15.99 3.38
N LYS A 4 27.98 16.89 3.69
CA LYS A 4 27.36 16.98 5.02
C LYS A 4 26.30 15.89 5.16
N ASN A 5 26.38 15.11 6.24
CA ASN A 5 25.46 14.02 6.54
C ASN A 5 25.25 13.03 5.38
N PRO A 6 26.31 12.44 4.80
CA PRO A 6 26.16 11.54 3.65
C PRO A 6 25.28 10.34 4.03
N TRP A 7 24.38 9.97 3.12
CA TRP A 7 23.36 8.95 3.37
C TRP A 7 23.13 8.07 2.15
N TRP A 8 22.59 6.88 2.40
CA TRP A 8 22.08 5.95 1.41
C TRP A 8 20.70 5.47 1.86
N ARG A 9 19.80 5.17 0.91
CA ARG A 9 18.44 4.66 1.19
C ARG A 9 18.07 3.51 0.27
N LEU A 10 17.46 2.48 0.85
CA LEU A 10 16.69 1.45 0.18
C LEU A 10 15.19 1.76 0.25
N ASP A 11 14.48 1.60 -0.87
CA ASP A 11 13.02 1.53 -0.90
C ASP A 11 12.60 0.07 -1.11
N LEU A 12 11.97 -0.54 -0.10
CA LEU A 12 11.48 -1.92 -0.13
C LEU A 12 10.17 -2.06 -0.91
N LEU A 13 9.58 -0.96 -1.37
CA LEU A 13 8.36 -0.85 -2.17
C LEU A 13 7.05 -1.23 -1.45
N ASP A 14 7.12 -1.87 -0.30
CA ASP A 14 6.02 -2.12 0.64
C ASP A 14 6.54 -1.97 2.08
N ASN A 15 5.64 -1.92 3.06
CA ASN A 15 6.03 -1.98 4.46
C ASN A 15 6.46 -3.40 4.81
N TYR A 16 7.55 -3.54 5.57
CA TYR A 16 8.02 -4.82 6.11
C TYR A 16 8.26 -4.69 7.62
N TYR A 17 8.05 -5.78 8.35
CA TYR A 17 8.65 -5.96 9.67
C TYR A 17 10.09 -6.38 9.49
N ILE A 18 11.00 -5.43 9.63
CA ILE A 18 12.43 -5.66 9.42
C ILE A 18 13.00 -6.24 10.70
N SER A 19 13.65 -7.40 10.63
CA SER A 19 14.25 -8.07 11.78
C SER A 19 15.75 -7.84 11.87
N THR A 20 16.44 -7.76 10.74
CA THR A 20 17.91 -7.68 10.71
C THR A 20 18.39 -6.91 9.50
N VAL A 21 19.40 -6.06 9.71
CA VAL A 21 20.14 -5.39 8.63
C VAL A 21 21.61 -5.77 8.73
N THR A 22 22.19 -6.30 7.65
CA THR A 22 23.61 -6.64 7.56
C THR A 22 24.33 -5.62 6.68
N ILE A 23 25.44 -5.08 7.17
CA ILE A 23 26.25 -4.08 6.46
C ILE A 23 27.64 -4.66 6.20
N THR A 24 28.06 -4.64 4.93
CA THR A 24 29.42 -5.01 4.53
C THR A 24 30.25 -3.76 4.28
N ASN A 25 31.35 -3.62 5.02
CA ASN A 25 32.23 -2.45 4.94
C ASN A 25 33.27 -2.61 3.82
N ARG A 26 33.83 -1.48 3.40
CA ARG A 26 34.91 -1.39 2.42
C ARG A 26 36.16 -2.17 2.86
N ALA A 27 36.81 -2.86 1.92
CA ALA A 27 37.91 -3.80 2.20
C ALA A 27 39.33 -3.23 1.99
N ASP A 28 39.51 -2.27 1.09
CA ASP A 28 40.83 -1.82 0.63
C ASP A 28 41.47 -0.74 1.51
N CYS A 29 40.71 0.23 2.02
CA CYS A 29 41.15 1.20 3.02
C CYS A 29 39.98 1.97 3.65
N CYS A 30 40.28 2.72 4.71
CA CYS A 30 39.36 3.69 5.33
C CYS A 30 38.09 3.09 5.95
N SER A 31 38.19 1.89 6.53
CA SER A 31 37.06 1.20 7.16
C SER A 31 36.46 2.01 8.31
N GLU A 32 37.26 2.84 8.98
CA GLU A 32 36.84 3.71 10.08
C GLU A 32 35.83 4.80 9.67
N ARG A 33 35.66 5.07 8.37
CA ARG A 33 34.72 6.10 7.88
C ARG A 33 33.26 5.79 8.22
N ILE A 34 32.90 4.51 8.33
CA ILE A 34 31.54 4.08 8.68
C ILE A 34 31.24 4.25 10.17
N ASN A 35 32.25 4.48 11.02
CA ASN A 35 32.06 4.60 12.46
C ASN A 35 31.13 5.77 12.77
N GLY A 36 30.08 5.52 13.54
CA GLY A 36 29.02 6.47 13.87
C GLY A 36 27.90 6.56 12.83
N ALA A 37 27.89 5.73 11.79
CA ALA A 37 26.75 5.64 10.88
C ALA A 37 25.52 5.08 11.61
N GLU A 38 24.33 5.52 11.22
CA GLU A 38 23.06 5.13 11.81
C GLU A 38 22.23 4.39 10.77
N ILE A 39 21.70 3.22 11.15
CA ILE A 39 20.69 2.50 10.39
C ILE A 39 19.33 3.00 10.87
N ARG A 40 18.50 3.50 9.96
CA ARG A 40 17.18 4.07 10.25
C ARG A 40 16.10 3.38 9.44
N ILE A 41 14.96 3.10 10.05
CA ILE A 41 13.88 2.31 9.44
C ILE A 41 12.55 3.02 9.68
N GLY A 42 11.76 3.21 8.62
CA GLY A 42 10.40 3.75 8.75
C GLY A 42 9.74 4.06 7.42
N ASN A 43 8.66 4.84 7.49
CA ASN A 43 7.79 5.16 6.34
C ASN A 43 7.87 6.63 5.92
N SER A 44 8.60 7.48 6.65
CA SER A 44 8.74 8.90 6.31
C SER A 44 9.81 9.12 5.24
N LEU A 45 9.55 10.04 4.31
CA LEU A 45 10.52 10.57 3.35
C LEU A 45 11.08 11.94 3.78
N GLU A 46 10.65 12.47 4.92
CA GLU A 46 11.19 13.72 5.46
C GLU A 46 12.71 13.58 5.67
N ASN A 47 13.48 14.60 5.24
CA ASN A 47 14.94 14.55 5.23
C ASN A 47 15.48 13.27 4.55
N ASN A 48 14.88 12.89 3.41
CA ASN A 48 15.16 11.66 2.67
C ASN A 48 14.95 10.36 3.46
N GLY A 49 14.25 10.40 4.59
CA GLY A 49 14.07 9.26 5.50
C GLY A 49 15.12 9.20 6.61
N ASN A 50 16.05 10.16 6.67
CA ASN A 50 17.05 10.24 7.73
C ASN A 50 16.46 10.69 9.08
N ASN A 51 15.19 11.07 9.12
CA ASN A 51 14.45 11.35 10.36
C ASN A 51 13.71 10.12 10.90
N ASN A 52 13.68 9.00 10.17
CA ASN A 52 13.05 7.77 10.67
C ASN A 52 13.76 7.24 11.93
N PRO A 53 13.07 6.48 12.79
CA PRO A 53 13.65 5.89 14.00
C PRO A 53 14.95 5.12 13.73
N ILE A 54 15.90 5.24 14.66
CA ILE A 54 17.19 4.54 14.60
C ILE A 54 16.98 3.09 15.00
N CYS A 55 17.36 2.15 14.12
CA CYS A 55 17.54 0.74 14.48
C CYS A 55 18.84 0.57 15.27
N ALA A 56 19.97 1.02 14.70
CA ALA A 56 21.28 0.77 15.27
C ALA A 56 22.29 1.86 14.89
N VAL A 57 23.29 2.04 15.75
CA VAL A 57 24.47 2.86 15.48
C VAL A 57 25.66 1.95 15.25
N ILE A 58 26.31 2.10 14.09
CA ILE A 58 27.50 1.35 13.70
C ILE A 58 28.70 1.92 14.46
N THR A 59 29.19 1.21 15.47
CA THR A 59 30.38 1.64 16.23
C THR A 59 31.65 1.46 15.41
N SER A 60 31.84 0.27 14.84
CA SER A 60 32.91 -0.05 13.90
C SER A 60 32.61 -1.35 13.16
N ILE A 61 33.02 -1.43 11.89
CA ILE A 61 33.06 -2.67 11.12
C ILE A 61 34.47 -2.77 10.51
N PRO A 62 35.23 -3.84 10.76
CA PRO A 62 36.55 -4.02 10.15
C PRO A 62 36.50 -4.00 8.62
N ALA A 63 37.66 -3.76 7.98
CA ALA A 63 37.74 -3.72 6.53
C ALA A 63 37.27 -5.04 5.90
N GLY A 64 36.30 -4.96 4.98
CA GLY A 64 35.75 -6.11 4.25
C GLY A 64 34.85 -7.03 5.08
N ALA A 65 34.61 -6.72 6.36
CA ALA A 65 33.75 -7.51 7.22
C ALA A 65 32.27 -7.13 7.06
N SER A 66 31.39 -8.08 7.39
CA SER A 66 29.93 -7.92 7.40
C SER A 66 29.39 -8.08 8.81
N TYR A 67 28.71 -7.07 9.33
CA TYR A 67 28.10 -7.09 10.67
C TYR A 67 26.57 -6.99 10.55
N SER A 68 25.87 -7.81 11.34
CA SER A 68 24.41 -7.84 11.40
C SER A 68 23.89 -7.10 12.63
N TYR A 69 22.85 -6.29 12.42
CA TYR A 69 22.20 -5.47 13.43
C TYR A 69 20.75 -5.92 13.59
N SER A 70 20.35 -6.21 14.82
CA SER A 70 18.99 -6.62 15.15
C SER A 70 18.08 -5.38 15.27
N CYS A 71 16.95 -5.39 14.56
CA CYS A 71 15.98 -4.30 14.50
C CYS A 71 14.59 -4.78 14.97
N PRO A 72 14.41 -5.33 16.18
CA PRO A 72 13.16 -5.95 16.58
C PRO A 72 11.99 -4.95 16.51
N ASP A 73 10.82 -5.45 16.07
CA ASP A 73 9.56 -4.71 16.02
C ASP A 73 9.58 -3.43 15.17
N MET A 74 10.55 -3.29 14.27
CA MET A 74 10.61 -2.14 13.36
C MET A 74 9.82 -2.40 12.08
N GLU A 75 8.75 -1.64 11.89
CA GLU A 75 8.00 -1.61 10.63
C GLU A 75 8.47 -0.44 9.76
N GLY A 76 8.81 -0.71 8.50
CA GLY A 76 9.19 0.34 7.57
C GLY A 76 9.28 -0.12 6.12
N ARG A 77 9.01 0.81 5.20
CA ARG A 77 9.28 0.69 3.77
C ARG A 77 10.68 1.15 3.39
N TYR A 78 11.23 2.12 4.13
CA TYR A 78 12.54 2.69 3.86
C TYR A 78 13.57 2.25 4.88
N VAL A 79 14.76 1.86 4.39
CA VAL A 79 15.96 1.61 5.20
C VAL A 79 17.02 2.62 4.79
N ASN A 80 17.45 3.45 5.73
CA ASN A 80 18.48 4.46 5.51
C ASN A 80 19.74 4.09 6.28
N VAL A 81 20.90 4.40 5.70
CA VAL A 81 22.19 4.44 6.40
C VAL A 81 22.74 5.85 6.27
N VAL A 82 22.93 6.57 7.38
CA VAL A 82 23.39 7.97 7.38
C VAL A 82 24.56 8.16 8.33
N ILE A 83 25.57 8.94 7.95
CA ILE A 83 26.64 9.37 8.86
C ILE A 83 26.32 10.80 9.30
N PRO A 84 25.76 11.03 10.51
CA PRO A 84 25.38 12.37 10.98
C PRO A 84 26.61 13.21 11.39
N ARG A 85 27.35 13.73 10.40
CA ARG A 85 28.55 14.56 10.59
C ARG A 85 28.61 15.70 9.59
N GLU A 86 29.29 16.77 9.99
CA GLU A 86 29.47 17.99 9.17
C GLU A 86 30.16 17.71 7.82
N THR A 87 31.11 16.79 7.79
CA THR A 87 31.74 16.31 6.55
C THR A 87 32.03 14.81 6.65
N GLY A 88 31.72 14.05 5.61
CA GLY A 88 31.98 12.62 5.59
C GLY A 88 31.90 12.01 4.19
N ILE A 89 32.24 10.73 4.11
CA ILE A 89 32.05 9.89 2.93
C ILE A 89 31.44 8.58 3.41
N LEU A 90 30.23 8.27 2.94
CA LEU A 90 29.61 6.96 3.16
C LEU A 90 30.04 6.02 2.04
N THR A 91 30.47 4.81 2.41
CA THR A 91 30.75 3.73 1.45
C THR A 91 30.21 2.44 2.03
N LEU A 92 29.37 1.76 1.25
CA LEU A 92 28.72 0.51 1.61
C LEU A 92 29.03 -0.47 0.48
N CYS A 93 29.59 -1.63 0.81
CA CYS A 93 29.85 -2.65 -0.19
C CYS A 93 28.62 -3.52 -0.44
N GLU A 94 27.86 -3.82 0.62
CA GLU A 94 26.60 -4.56 0.55
C GLU A 94 25.69 -4.12 1.71
N VAL A 95 24.38 -4.10 1.46
CA VAL A 95 23.35 -3.91 2.49
C VAL A 95 22.29 -4.98 2.30
N GLU A 96 22.20 -5.91 3.24
CA GLU A 96 21.20 -6.99 3.21
C GLU A 96 20.14 -6.70 4.27
N VAL A 97 18.87 -6.76 3.87
CA VAL A 97 17.73 -6.47 4.76
C VAL A 97 16.86 -7.72 4.86
N TYR A 98 16.71 -8.21 6.08
CA TYR A 98 15.93 -9.39 6.41
C TYR A 98 14.70 -8.98 7.22
N GLY A 99 13.54 -9.53 6.85
CA GLY A 99 12.28 -9.22 7.50
C GLY A 99 11.14 -10.06 6.94
N SER A 100 9.93 -9.76 7.40
CA SER A 100 8.70 -10.40 6.95
C SER A 100 7.68 -9.37 6.49
N LEU A 101 6.78 -9.78 5.61
CA LEU A 101 5.65 -8.94 5.22
C LEU A 101 4.72 -8.74 6.43
N PRO A 102 4.14 -7.54 6.61
CA PRO A 102 3.05 -7.37 7.55
C PRO A 102 1.92 -8.30 7.12
N VAL A 103 1.48 -9.15 8.05
CA VAL A 103 0.37 -10.07 7.80
C VAL A 103 -0.85 -9.22 7.45
N ARG A 104 -1.20 -9.16 6.16
CA ARG A 104 -2.42 -8.49 5.70
C ARG A 104 -3.61 -9.30 6.22
N LYS A 105 -4.13 -8.91 7.38
CA LYS A 105 -5.37 -9.46 7.94
C LYS A 105 -6.52 -9.00 7.07
N ASN A 106 -6.95 -9.84 6.14
CA ASN A 106 -8.16 -9.61 5.38
C ASN A 106 -9.36 -9.99 6.27
N PHE A 107 -10.16 -8.99 6.63
CA PHE A 107 -11.42 -9.24 7.34
C PHE A 107 -12.51 -9.53 6.33
N VAL A 108 -13.06 -10.73 6.36
CA VAL A 108 -14.27 -11.09 5.61
C VAL A 108 -15.45 -11.04 6.58
N ARG A 109 -16.40 -10.13 6.32
CA ARG A 109 -17.69 -10.14 7.04
C ARG A 109 -18.63 -11.09 6.31
N MET A 110 -19.16 -12.08 7.03
CA MET A 110 -20.13 -13.03 6.51
C MET A 110 -21.45 -12.83 7.26
N LYS A 111 -22.57 -12.70 6.53
CA LYS A 111 -23.92 -12.79 7.11
C LYS A 111 -24.34 -14.26 7.04
N PHE A 112 -24.72 -14.84 8.17
CA PHE A 112 -25.25 -16.20 8.22
C PHE A 112 -26.77 -16.15 8.14
N VAL A 113 -27.34 -16.94 7.22
CA VAL A 113 -28.77 -17.27 7.23
C VAL A 113 -28.85 -18.70 7.71
N SER A 114 -29.48 -18.91 8.87
CA SER A 114 -29.57 -20.21 9.53
C SER A 114 -31.01 -20.44 9.96
N SER A 115 -31.48 -21.68 9.80
CA SER A 115 -32.75 -22.13 10.39
C SER A 115 -32.63 -22.44 11.88
N ALA A 116 -31.41 -22.55 12.40
CA ALA A 116 -31.11 -22.74 13.81
C ALA A 116 -30.87 -21.40 14.51
N ASP A 117 -31.28 -21.29 15.78
CA ASP A 117 -31.07 -20.11 16.61
C ASP A 117 -29.58 -19.95 16.98
N LEU A 118 -28.93 -18.99 16.32
CA LEU A 118 -27.52 -18.70 16.53
C LEU A 118 -27.26 -17.88 17.81
N SER A 119 -28.30 -17.41 18.51
CA SER A 119 -28.17 -16.65 19.74
C SER A 119 -27.92 -17.52 20.98
N ASP A 120 -28.00 -18.86 20.83
CA ASP A 120 -27.72 -19.83 21.88
C ASP A 120 -26.21 -19.85 22.24
N PRO A 121 -25.82 -19.70 23.52
CA PRO A 121 -24.42 -19.81 23.94
C PRO A 121 -23.76 -21.18 23.68
N GLU A 122 -24.50 -22.27 23.44
CA GLU A 122 -23.92 -23.56 23.00
C GLU A 122 -23.44 -23.54 21.53
N ASN A 123 -23.75 -22.50 20.76
CA ASN A 123 -23.46 -22.39 19.33
C ASN A 123 -22.03 -21.91 18.99
N ASP A 124 -21.16 -21.76 19.99
CA ASP A 124 -19.70 -21.56 19.78
C ASP A 124 -19.06 -22.70 18.96
N ASN A 125 -19.70 -23.88 18.94
CA ASN A 125 -19.30 -25.00 18.09
C ASN A 125 -19.42 -24.67 16.59
N LEU A 126 -20.31 -23.75 16.18
CA LEU A 126 -20.47 -23.39 14.77
C LEU A 126 -19.20 -22.74 14.20
N LEU A 127 -18.56 -21.84 14.95
CA LEU A 127 -17.29 -21.22 14.54
C LEU A 127 -16.21 -22.28 14.36
N TYR A 128 -16.16 -23.28 15.26
CA TYR A 128 -15.21 -24.38 15.19
C TYR A 128 -15.46 -25.32 13.99
N GLN A 129 -16.73 -25.66 13.74
CA GLN A 129 -17.13 -26.46 12.58
C GLN A 129 -16.81 -25.73 11.27
N LEU A 130 -17.09 -24.44 11.20
CA LEU A 130 -16.80 -23.62 10.02
C LEU A 130 -15.29 -23.52 9.80
N GLN A 131 -14.50 -23.29 10.85
CA GLN A 131 -13.04 -23.27 10.77
C GLN A 131 -12.50 -24.61 10.24
N SER A 132 -13.03 -25.73 10.74
CA SER A 132 -12.67 -27.08 10.28
C SER A 132 -13.02 -27.32 8.82
N ALA A 133 -14.22 -26.89 8.38
CA ALA A 133 -14.65 -27.02 6.99
C ALA A 133 -13.83 -26.16 6.02
N LEU A 134 -13.42 -24.96 6.43
CA LEU A 134 -12.55 -24.09 5.64
C LEU A 134 -11.13 -24.70 5.51
N GLN A 135 -10.63 -25.30 6.58
CA GLN A 135 -9.33 -25.98 6.57
C GLN A 135 -9.31 -27.19 5.63
N LEU A 136 -10.39 -27.98 5.57
CA LEU A 136 -10.54 -29.07 4.59
C LEU A 136 -10.54 -28.58 3.13
N ARG A 137 -10.91 -27.33 2.89
CA ARG A 137 -10.87 -26.69 1.57
C ARG A 137 -9.55 -25.97 1.29
N GLY A 138 -8.54 -26.17 2.14
CA GLY A 138 -7.22 -25.56 1.98
C GLY A 138 -7.12 -24.11 2.42
N ILE A 139 -8.13 -23.57 3.10
CA ILE A 139 -8.09 -22.22 3.67
C ILE A 139 -7.60 -22.32 5.12
N THR A 140 -6.30 -22.12 5.33
CA THR A 140 -5.61 -22.19 6.63
C THR A 140 -5.40 -20.80 7.23
N ASP A 141 -4.96 -20.72 8.50
CA ASP A 141 -4.63 -19.46 9.21
C ASP A 141 -5.79 -18.46 9.36
N ILE A 142 -7.01 -18.99 9.55
CA ILE A 142 -8.22 -18.19 9.79
C ILE A 142 -8.50 -18.12 11.30
N LYS A 143 -8.77 -16.91 11.81
CA LYS A 143 -9.37 -16.71 13.13
C LYS A 143 -10.81 -16.22 12.95
N LEU A 144 -11.78 -17.06 13.27
CA LEU A 144 -13.19 -16.69 13.25
C LEU A 144 -13.61 -16.16 14.63
N SER A 145 -14.41 -15.10 14.65
CA SER A 145 -14.98 -14.53 15.87
C SER A 145 -16.25 -13.77 15.56
N TRP A 146 -17.24 -13.84 16.45
CA TRP A 146 -18.42 -12.98 16.38
C TRP A 146 -18.03 -11.52 16.61
N THR A 147 -18.35 -10.62 15.68
CA THR A 147 -18.19 -9.17 15.90
C THR A 147 -19.29 -8.59 16.78
N LYS A 148 -20.46 -9.24 16.77
CA LYS A 148 -21.61 -9.02 17.65
C LYS A 148 -22.24 -10.40 17.89
N PRO A 149 -22.76 -10.69 19.10
CA PRO A 149 -23.54 -11.91 19.31
C PRO A 149 -24.70 -11.99 18.30
N PRO A 150 -25.00 -13.17 17.73
CA PRO A 150 -26.12 -13.31 16.81
C PRO A 150 -27.41 -12.87 17.49
N GLN A 151 -28.18 -12.02 16.80
CA GLN A 151 -29.50 -11.57 17.23
C GLN A 151 -30.50 -11.98 16.15
N GLN A 152 -31.67 -12.45 16.55
CA GLN A 152 -32.76 -12.74 15.60
C GLN A 152 -33.24 -11.41 14.99
N GLU A 153 -33.03 -11.22 13.69
CA GLU A 153 -33.70 -10.17 12.92
C GLU A 153 -35.10 -10.69 12.55
N VAL A 154 -36.15 -10.17 13.19
CA VAL A 154 -37.54 -10.44 12.78
C VAL A 154 -37.83 -9.59 11.55
N GLU A 155 -37.74 -10.19 10.37
CA GLU A 155 -38.12 -9.53 9.12
C GLU A 155 -39.65 -9.37 9.12
N GLN A 156 -40.12 -8.15 9.37
CA GLN A 156 -41.55 -7.83 9.28
C GLN A 156 -41.95 -7.87 7.81
N ALA A 157 -42.72 -8.90 7.44
CA ALA A 157 -43.33 -9.00 6.12
C ALA A 157 -44.27 -7.80 5.90
N ILE A 158 -43.86 -6.86 5.05
CA ILE A 158 -44.76 -5.86 4.49
C ILE A 158 -45.45 -6.53 3.30
N THR A 159 -46.70 -6.93 3.49
CA THR A 159 -47.60 -7.28 2.39
C THR A 159 -48.09 -5.99 1.74
N GLU A 160 -47.37 -5.50 0.73
CA GLU A 160 -47.95 -4.62 -0.28
C GLU A 160 -47.65 -5.20 -1.66
N GLU A 161 -48.71 -5.59 -2.35
CA GLU A 161 -48.66 -5.91 -3.77
C GLU A 161 -48.28 -4.65 -4.55
N VAL A 162 -47.05 -4.61 -5.06
CA VAL A 162 -46.65 -3.63 -6.05
C VAL A 162 -45.97 -4.38 -7.19
N THR A 163 -46.70 -4.49 -8.30
CA THR A 163 -46.21 -5.03 -9.56
C THR A 163 -45.33 -3.99 -10.25
N PHE A 164 -44.05 -4.30 -10.46
CA PHE A 164 -43.26 -3.68 -11.51
C PHE A 164 -42.35 -4.72 -12.17
N THR A 165 -42.50 -4.81 -13.48
CA THR A 165 -41.62 -5.50 -14.42
C THR A 165 -40.31 -4.72 -14.57
N GLU A 166 -39.16 -5.38 -14.44
CA GLU A 166 -37.95 -5.06 -15.21
C GLU A 166 -36.90 -6.18 -15.05
N GLU A 167 -36.37 -6.64 -16.18
CA GLU A 167 -35.32 -7.66 -16.29
C GLU A 167 -34.00 -7.12 -15.73
N ALA A 168 -33.41 -7.82 -14.76
CA ALA A 168 -32.04 -7.60 -14.32
C ALA A 168 -31.15 -8.74 -14.85
N THR A 169 -30.25 -8.39 -15.76
CA THR A 169 -29.13 -9.25 -16.15
C THR A 169 -28.17 -9.43 -14.98
N GLU A 170 -27.78 -10.67 -14.73
CA GLU A 170 -26.95 -11.18 -13.62
C GLU A 170 -25.68 -10.34 -13.35
N GLU A 171 -25.54 -9.83 -12.13
CA GLU A 171 -24.29 -9.26 -11.63
C GLU A 171 -23.45 -10.38 -10.99
N ASP A 172 -22.38 -10.76 -11.68
CA ASP A 172 -21.37 -11.75 -11.29
C ASP A 172 -20.68 -11.36 -9.96
N THR A 173 -21.13 -11.98 -8.87
CA THR A 173 -20.57 -11.81 -7.52
C THR A 173 -19.41 -12.77 -7.28
N SER A 174 -18.28 -12.52 -7.94
CA SER A 174 -16.99 -13.14 -7.59
C SER A 174 -16.15 -12.22 -6.69
N PRO A 175 -15.69 -12.67 -5.51
CA PRO A 175 -14.91 -11.86 -4.60
C PRO A 175 -13.44 -11.87 -5.01
N LEU A 176 -13.05 -11.04 -5.99
CA LEU A 176 -11.68 -10.51 -6.23
C LEU A 176 -11.59 -9.72 -7.57
N LYS A 177 -12.47 -8.73 -7.78
CA LYS A 177 -12.35 -7.78 -8.90
C LYS A 177 -12.83 -6.37 -8.56
N GLY A 178 -12.52 -5.90 -7.35
CA GLY A 178 -12.78 -4.51 -6.95
C GLY A 178 -11.83 -3.53 -7.66
N ASN A 179 -12.32 -2.33 -8.00
CA ASN A 179 -11.47 -1.25 -8.50
C ASN A 179 -10.48 -0.79 -7.41
N LEU A 180 -9.20 -1.10 -7.60
CA LEU A 180 -8.13 -0.80 -6.64
C LEU A 180 -7.93 0.70 -6.38
N ALA A 181 -8.42 1.55 -7.27
CA ALA A 181 -8.25 3.00 -7.19
C ALA A 181 -9.22 3.69 -6.22
N ILE A 182 -10.37 3.09 -5.91
CA ILE A 182 -11.45 3.77 -5.17
C ILE A 182 -10.97 4.19 -3.78
N GLY A 183 -11.16 5.47 -3.45
CA GLY A 183 -10.87 6.03 -2.12
C GLY A 183 -9.37 6.10 -1.77
N ARG A 184 -8.48 5.92 -2.76
CA ARG A 184 -7.02 6.08 -2.59
C ARG A 184 -6.61 7.54 -2.69
N ASN A 185 -5.31 7.80 -2.47
CA ASN A 185 -4.75 9.13 -2.61
C ASN A 185 -4.27 9.36 -4.06
N ALA A 186 -4.85 10.34 -4.72
CA ALA A 186 -4.43 10.78 -6.04
C ALA A 186 -3.93 12.22 -5.99
N ILE A 187 -2.94 12.52 -6.83
CA ILE A 187 -2.41 13.87 -7.02
C ILE A 187 -2.42 14.23 -8.51
N GLN A 188 -2.34 15.52 -8.80
CA GLN A 188 -2.25 16.04 -10.16
C GLN A 188 -1.34 17.27 -10.20
N SER A 189 -0.83 17.61 -11.38
CA SER A 189 0.16 18.70 -11.55
C SER A 189 -0.34 20.07 -11.09
N SER A 190 -1.65 20.33 -11.20
CA SER A 190 -2.33 21.55 -10.76
C SER A 190 -3.82 21.29 -10.60
N THR A 191 -4.56 22.13 -9.89
CA THR A 191 -6.01 21.97 -9.71
C THR A 191 -6.77 23.14 -10.31
N HIS A 192 -7.74 22.85 -11.17
CA HIS A 192 -8.63 23.86 -11.75
C HIS A 192 -9.95 23.92 -10.99
N LEU A 193 -10.27 25.08 -10.39
CA LEU A 193 -11.58 25.41 -9.82
C LEU A 193 -12.20 24.32 -8.90
N GLY A 194 -11.37 23.63 -8.11
CA GLY A 194 -11.84 22.59 -7.16
C GLY A 194 -12.05 21.20 -7.78
N TRP A 195 -11.62 20.98 -9.02
CA TRP A 195 -11.67 19.67 -9.68
C TRP A 195 -10.46 18.84 -9.28
N GLU A 196 -10.46 18.43 -8.01
CA GLU A 196 -9.34 17.74 -7.37
C GLU A 196 -9.05 16.36 -7.97
N ALA A 197 -7.81 15.89 -7.82
CA ALA A 197 -7.36 14.61 -8.35
C ALA A 197 -8.20 13.42 -7.87
N GLY A 198 -8.67 13.45 -6.62
CA GLY A 198 -9.45 12.38 -6.01
C GLY A 198 -10.81 12.13 -6.68
N LYS A 199 -11.37 13.12 -7.39
CA LYS A 199 -12.64 12.98 -8.11
C LYS A 199 -12.58 11.90 -9.20
N ALA A 200 -11.41 11.68 -9.82
CA ALA A 200 -11.25 10.61 -10.82
C ALA A 200 -11.34 9.18 -10.25
N ILE A 201 -11.38 9.03 -8.92
CA ILE A 201 -11.35 7.75 -8.21
C ILE A 201 -12.41 7.67 -7.10
N ASP A 202 -13.44 8.51 -7.17
CA ASP A 202 -14.54 8.54 -6.19
C ASP A 202 -15.64 7.49 -6.49
N GLY A 203 -15.60 6.85 -7.66
CA GLY A 203 -16.56 5.85 -8.11
C GLY A 203 -17.73 6.42 -8.94
N ILE A 204 -17.79 7.73 -9.17
CA ILE A 204 -18.90 8.40 -9.87
C ILE A 204 -18.49 8.69 -11.32
N LYS A 205 -19.08 7.97 -12.28
CA LYS A 205 -18.68 8.03 -13.70
C LYS A 205 -19.55 8.93 -14.59
N ASN A 206 -20.78 9.24 -14.17
CA ASN A 206 -21.81 9.85 -15.02
C ASN A 206 -22.14 11.31 -14.64
N ASN A 207 -21.20 12.01 -14.02
CA ASN A 207 -21.40 13.41 -13.63
C ASN A 207 -20.14 14.22 -13.96
N TRP A 208 -20.27 15.18 -14.88
CA TRP A 208 -19.15 16.02 -15.34
C TRP A 208 -18.53 16.84 -14.19
N ALA A 209 -19.30 17.21 -13.16
CA ALA A 209 -18.81 17.93 -11.99
C ALA A 209 -17.96 17.05 -11.04
N GLN A 210 -17.91 15.74 -11.31
CA GLN A 210 -17.11 14.75 -10.60
C GLN A 210 -15.88 14.30 -11.40
N CYS A 211 -15.50 15.04 -12.44
CA CYS A 211 -14.19 14.84 -13.07
C CYS A 211 -13.08 15.54 -12.28
N SER A 212 -11.85 15.03 -12.36
CA SER A 212 -10.67 15.81 -12.00
C SER A 212 -10.27 16.73 -13.16
N SER A 213 -9.63 17.86 -12.87
CA SER A 213 -9.10 18.75 -13.91
C SER A 213 -7.86 19.48 -13.42
N THR A 214 -6.85 19.48 -14.28
CA THR A 214 -5.70 20.36 -14.16
C THR A 214 -6.00 21.72 -14.79
N GLY A 215 -5.19 22.73 -14.46
CA GLY A 215 -5.13 23.96 -15.25
C GLY A 215 -4.29 23.76 -16.51
N TYR A 216 -4.35 24.71 -17.45
CA TYR A 216 -3.52 24.68 -18.66
C TYR A 216 -2.03 24.69 -18.31
N ALA A 217 -1.30 23.67 -18.76
CA ALA A 217 0.13 23.53 -18.57
C ALA A 217 0.74 22.66 -19.67
N THR A 218 2.06 22.73 -19.85
CA THR A 218 2.80 21.79 -20.69
C THR A 218 2.99 20.47 -19.95
N ASN A 219 2.55 19.36 -20.53
CA ASN A 219 2.63 18.01 -19.93
C ASN A 219 1.94 17.89 -18.56
N PRO A 220 0.62 18.18 -18.44
CA PRO A 220 -0.09 17.96 -17.20
C PRO A 220 -0.10 16.48 -16.83
N PHE A 221 -0.07 16.17 -15.54
CA PHE A 221 -0.11 14.79 -15.06
C PHE A 221 -1.17 14.58 -13.98
N TRP A 222 -1.62 13.33 -13.89
CA TRP A 222 -2.39 12.80 -12.78
C TRP A 222 -1.73 11.49 -12.33
N ARG A 223 -1.61 11.27 -11.02
CA ARG A 223 -0.92 10.10 -10.45
C ARG A 223 -1.72 9.54 -9.28
N LEU A 224 -1.82 8.21 -9.25
CA LEU A 224 -2.39 7.44 -8.16
C LEU A 224 -1.31 6.70 -7.39
N ASP A 225 -1.35 6.78 -6.06
CA ASP A 225 -0.56 5.89 -5.20
C ASP A 225 -1.47 4.76 -4.69
N LEU A 226 -1.17 3.53 -5.10
CA LEU A 226 -1.89 2.33 -4.66
C LEU A 226 -1.43 1.84 -3.28
N VAL A 227 -0.41 2.47 -2.69
CA VAL A 227 0.25 2.14 -1.41
C VAL A 227 1.03 0.82 -1.46
N ASN A 228 0.48 -0.19 -2.12
CA ASN A 228 1.10 -1.49 -2.31
C ASN A 228 1.43 -1.74 -3.79
N ILE A 229 2.34 -2.67 -4.05
CA ILE A 229 2.61 -3.15 -5.41
C ILE A 229 1.49 -4.11 -5.84
N TYR A 230 0.93 -3.83 -7.02
CA TYR A 230 -0.04 -4.69 -7.68
C TYR A 230 0.41 -5.02 -9.09
N ARG A 231 0.15 -6.26 -9.52
CA ARG A 231 0.21 -6.59 -10.95
C ARG A 231 -1.03 -6.00 -11.63
N VAL A 232 -0.87 -4.85 -12.26
CA VAL A 232 -1.97 -4.17 -12.95
C VAL A 232 -2.24 -4.88 -14.28
N HIS A 233 -3.42 -5.49 -14.40
CA HIS A 233 -3.83 -6.19 -15.63
C HIS A 233 -4.64 -5.31 -16.58
N ARG A 234 -5.32 -4.29 -16.05
CA ARG A 234 -6.21 -3.41 -16.83
C ARG A 234 -6.31 -2.06 -16.14
N VAL A 235 -6.21 -1.00 -16.95
CA VAL A 235 -6.58 0.36 -16.55
C VAL A 235 -7.79 0.76 -17.38
N VAL A 236 -8.82 1.30 -16.73
CA VAL A 236 -10.04 1.77 -17.38
C VAL A 236 -10.16 3.26 -17.12
N VAL A 237 -10.23 4.05 -18.19
CA VAL A 237 -10.35 5.52 -18.12
C VAL A 237 -11.72 5.92 -18.66
N THR A 238 -12.47 6.68 -17.86
CA THR A 238 -13.72 7.30 -18.29
C THR A 238 -13.44 8.74 -18.68
N ASN A 239 -13.73 9.10 -19.93
CA ASN A 239 -13.57 10.47 -20.41
C ASN A 239 -14.80 11.31 -20.06
N ARG A 240 -14.62 12.64 -20.06
CA ARG A 240 -15.71 13.60 -19.90
C ARG A 240 -16.69 13.50 -21.08
N ILE A 241 -17.99 13.56 -20.80
CA ILE A 241 -19.07 13.28 -21.77
C ILE A 241 -19.71 14.56 -22.35
N ASP A 242 -19.69 15.67 -21.61
CA ASP A 242 -20.41 16.90 -21.96
C ASP A 242 -19.66 17.82 -22.94
N CYS A 243 -18.33 17.90 -22.89
CA CYS A 243 -17.53 18.60 -23.89
C CYS A 243 -16.04 18.23 -23.85
N CYS A 244 -15.34 18.56 -24.94
CA CYS A 244 -13.89 18.47 -25.09
C CYS A 244 -13.27 17.07 -24.86
N PRO A 245 -13.88 15.97 -25.33
CA PRO A 245 -13.32 14.64 -25.14
C PRO A 245 -11.93 14.50 -25.77
N GLU A 246 -11.60 15.30 -26.78
CA GLU A 246 -10.31 15.32 -27.44
C GLU A 246 -9.14 15.77 -26.56
N HIS A 247 -9.40 16.40 -25.41
CA HIS A 247 -8.34 16.85 -24.49
C HIS A 247 -7.51 15.70 -23.92
N ILE A 248 -8.03 14.47 -23.93
CA ILE A 248 -7.27 13.28 -23.51
C ILE A 248 -6.39 12.71 -24.63
N ASN A 249 -6.52 13.19 -25.87
CA ASN A 249 -5.81 12.62 -27.00
C ASN A 249 -4.29 12.73 -26.80
N GLY A 250 -3.60 11.61 -27.00
CA GLY A 250 -2.15 11.52 -26.78
C GLY A 250 -1.74 11.29 -25.32
N ALA A 251 -2.70 11.14 -24.39
CA ALA A 251 -2.39 10.74 -23.02
C ALA A 251 -1.71 9.36 -22.99
N VAL A 252 -0.68 9.23 -22.15
CA VAL A 252 0.10 7.99 -21.97
C VAL A 252 -0.13 7.47 -20.56
N ILE A 253 -0.54 6.21 -20.45
CA ILE A 253 -0.62 5.50 -19.16
C ILE A 253 0.74 4.87 -18.89
N ARG A 254 1.25 5.06 -17.67
CA ARG A 254 2.48 4.44 -17.19
C ARG A 254 2.23 3.78 -15.85
N VAL A 255 2.77 2.58 -15.67
CA VAL A 255 2.64 1.81 -14.43
C VAL A 255 4.03 1.42 -13.96
N GLY A 256 4.34 1.75 -12.71
CA GLY A 256 5.60 1.36 -12.10
C GLY A 256 5.76 1.95 -10.70
N ASN A 257 6.89 1.62 -10.10
CA ASN A 257 7.14 1.91 -8.69
C ASN A 257 8.07 3.12 -8.49
N SER A 258 8.61 3.71 -9.56
CA SER A 258 9.48 4.89 -9.47
C SER A 258 8.65 6.16 -9.34
N LEU A 259 9.08 7.04 -8.42
CA LEU A 259 8.54 8.40 -8.27
C LEU A 259 9.35 9.45 -9.03
N GLU A 260 10.46 9.06 -9.67
CA GLU A 260 11.26 9.97 -10.50
C GLU A 260 10.39 10.62 -11.57
N ASN A 261 10.54 11.94 -11.75
CA ASN A 261 9.73 12.72 -12.68
C ASN A 261 8.21 12.49 -12.51
N ASN A 262 7.76 12.42 -11.24
CA ASN A 262 6.38 12.10 -10.86
C ASN A 262 5.86 10.76 -11.40
N GLY A 263 6.75 9.81 -11.69
CA GLY A 263 6.40 8.51 -12.27
C GLY A 263 6.24 8.54 -13.79
N SER A 264 6.50 9.67 -14.45
CA SER A 264 6.43 9.81 -15.91
C SER A 264 7.51 9.02 -16.65
N ASN A 265 8.51 8.50 -15.93
CA ASN A 265 9.57 7.65 -16.49
C ASN A 265 9.28 6.15 -16.36
N ASN A 266 8.18 5.75 -15.69
CA ASN A 266 7.83 4.34 -15.56
C ASN A 266 7.52 3.71 -16.92
N SER A 267 7.64 2.39 -17.00
CA SER A 267 7.27 1.60 -18.19
C SER A 267 5.82 1.83 -18.59
N MET A 268 5.58 1.79 -19.90
CA MET A 268 4.23 1.73 -20.48
C MET A 268 3.64 0.34 -20.28
#